data_AF-A0A661NPD2-F1
#
_entry.id   AF-A0A661NPD2-F1
#
_cell.length_a   1.000
_cell.length_b   1.000
_cell.length_c   1.000
_cell.angle_alpha   90.00
_cell.angle_beta   90.00
_cell.angle_gamma   90.00
#
_symmetry.space_group_name_H-M   'P 1'
#
loop_
_entity.id
_entity.type
_entity.pdbx_description
1 polymer ?
#
loop_
_entity_poly.entity_id
_entity_poly.type
_entity_poly.pdbx_seq_one_letter_code
_entity_poly.pdbx_strand_id
1 'polypeptide(L)'
;MASGGRETEQYESYEGFLKAAIRTYWEGGAKSKVNFLALLFAAKETWVVAFDKVASPEAGKKLLTGAAGAAALALLLRVVVGGPIGILLTGASVASLVAIYVKNHGRIWLKVEHYKLVIGEYRGAWDQIRSDWAEKGLTDSQRDLMVDGLLARLLIELDAYEPNDDGDDEVQEKGFAAHTAKKRAEEDRQAAMEKAPNGKDGNAKED
;
A
#
# COMPACT_ATOMS: atom_id res chain seq x y z
N MET A 1 -37.96 -4.84 -6.41
CA MET A 1 -36.65 -5.52 -6.56
C MET A 1 -35.83 -4.74 -7.56
N ALA A 2 -34.91 -3.88 -7.09
CA ALA A 2 -34.06 -3.07 -7.95
C ALA A 2 -32.65 -3.08 -7.35
N SER A 3 -31.89 -4.14 -7.63
CA SER A 3 -30.45 -4.26 -7.33
C SER A 3 -29.64 -4.78 -8.52
N GLY A 4 -30.27 -5.04 -9.68
CA GLY A 4 -29.65 -5.78 -10.79
C GLY A 4 -28.79 -4.98 -11.77
N GLY A 5 -28.51 -3.70 -11.52
CA GLY A 5 -27.76 -2.86 -12.46
C GLY A 5 -26.25 -2.74 -12.19
N ARG A 6 -25.75 -3.23 -11.05
CA ARG A 6 -24.37 -2.98 -10.59
C ARG A 6 -23.50 -4.24 -10.54
N GLU A 7 -24.13 -5.41 -10.42
CA GLU A 7 -23.44 -6.70 -10.48
C GLU A 7 -23.12 -7.10 -11.93
N THR A 8 -23.74 -6.47 -12.94
CA THR A 8 -23.50 -6.81 -14.35
C THR A 8 -22.26 -6.16 -14.93
N GLU A 9 -21.87 -4.97 -14.45
CA GLU A 9 -20.74 -4.21 -15.01
C GLU A 9 -19.41 -4.99 -14.96
N GLN A 10 -19.22 -5.82 -13.92
CA GLN A 10 -18.02 -6.66 -13.77
C GLN A 10 -17.91 -7.76 -14.84
N TYR A 11 -19.04 -8.17 -15.39
CA TYR A 11 -19.13 -9.17 -16.45
C TYR A 11 -19.13 -8.54 -17.84
N GLU A 12 -19.50 -7.26 -17.95
CA GLU A 12 -19.61 -6.54 -19.23
C GLU A 12 -18.31 -5.87 -19.68
N SER A 13 -17.42 -5.52 -18.74
CA SER A 13 -16.17 -4.84 -19.03
C SER A 13 -15.05 -5.20 -18.07
N TYR A 14 -13.81 -5.18 -18.58
CA TYR A 14 -12.63 -5.38 -17.75
C TYR A 14 -12.45 -4.25 -16.71
N GLU A 15 -12.88 -3.02 -17.07
CA GLU A 15 -12.93 -1.91 -16.12
C GLU A 15 -13.83 -2.27 -14.93
N GLY A 16 -15.06 -2.73 -15.19
CA GLY A 16 -16.01 -3.18 -14.17
C GLY A 16 -15.45 -4.32 -13.32
N PHE A 17 -14.74 -5.27 -13.92
CA PHE A 17 -14.06 -6.36 -13.20
C PHE A 17 -13.07 -5.82 -12.17
N LEU A 18 -12.26 -4.83 -12.53
CA LEU A 18 -11.32 -4.20 -11.59
C LEU A 18 -12.03 -3.33 -10.53
N LYS A 19 -13.13 -2.65 -10.89
CA LYS A 19 -13.97 -1.95 -9.89
C LYS A 19 -14.49 -2.91 -8.83
N ALA A 20 -14.97 -4.07 -9.28
CA ALA A 20 -15.43 -5.13 -8.40
C ALA A 20 -14.28 -5.69 -7.54
N ALA A 21 -13.10 -5.92 -8.10
CA ALA A 21 -11.94 -6.37 -7.31
C ALA A 21 -11.58 -5.39 -6.17
N ILE A 22 -11.49 -4.09 -6.46
CA ILE A 22 -11.18 -3.05 -5.44
C ILE A 22 -12.27 -3.02 -4.37
N ARG A 23 -13.54 -3.08 -4.78
CA ARG A 23 -14.70 -3.05 -3.87
C ARG A 23 -14.73 -4.28 -2.97
N THR A 24 -14.63 -5.47 -3.55
CA THR A 24 -14.59 -6.74 -2.82
C THR A 24 -13.42 -6.79 -1.84
N TYR A 25 -12.25 -6.29 -2.24
CA TYR A 25 -11.10 -6.21 -1.34
C TYR A 25 -11.37 -5.30 -0.14
N TRP A 26 -12.01 -4.15 -0.36
CA TRP A 26 -12.38 -3.23 0.72
C TRP A 26 -13.49 -3.81 1.63
N GLU A 27 -14.60 -4.25 1.05
CA GLU A 27 -15.79 -4.73 1.75
C GLU A 27 -15.53 -6.04 2.52
N GLY A 28 -14.62 -6.90 2.03
CA GLY A 28 -14.13 -8.08 2.73
C GLY A 28 -13.27 -7.77 3.96
N GLY A 29 -13.17 -6.50 4.36
CA GLY A 29 -12.42 -6.06 5.54
C GLY A 29 -10.93 -5.84 5.29
N ALA A 30 -10.54 -5.53 4.05
CA ALA A 30 -9.18 -5.20 3.59
C ALA A 30 -8.07 -5.68 4.54
N LYS A 31 -7.66 -6.95 4.40
CA LYS A 31 -6.63 -7.58 5.25
C LYS A 31 -5.36 -6.73 5.35
N SER A 32 -5.00 -6.06 4.26
CA SER A 32 -3.90 -5.10 4.21
C SER A 32 -4.32 -3.80 3.53
N LYS A 33 -4.30 -2.71 4.30
CA LYS A 33 -4.49 -1.35 3.76
C LYS A 33 -3.39 -0.96 2.76
N VAL A 34 -2.20 -1.55 2.87
CA VAL A 34 -1.09 -1.39 1.92
C VAL A 34 -1.45 -2.04 0.59
N ASN A 35 -1.95 -3.28 0.61
CA ASN A 35 -2.37 -4.00 -0.59
C ASN A 35 -3.59 -3.33 -1.24
N PHE A 36 -4.54 -2.84 -0.44
CA PHE A 36 -5.66 -2.03 -0.96
C PHE A 36 -5.17 -0.80 -1.73
N LEU A 37 -4.25 -0.02 -1.15
CA LEU A 37 -3.69 1.16 -1.81
C LEU A 37 -2.90 0.77 -3.08
N ALA A 38 -2.11 -0.29 -3.02
CA ALA A 38 -1.37 -0.78 -4.18
C ALA A 38 -2.31 -1.20 -5.32
N LEU A 39 -3.40 -1.92 -5.03
CA LEU A 39 -4.43 -2.29 -6.00
C LEU A 39 -5.12 -1.05 -6.59
N LEU A 40 -5.50 -0.10 -5.73
CA LEU A 40 -6.14 1.14 -6.14
C LEU A 40 -5.26 1.95 -7.12
N PHE A 41 -3.96 2.04 -6.85
CA PHE A 41 -3.01 2.74 -7.72
C PHE A 41 -2.65 1.96 -8.99
N ALA A 42 -2.51 0.63 -8.89
CA ALA A 42 -2.23 -0.22 -10.06
C ALA A 42 -3.38 -0.16 -11.07
N ALA A 43 -4.62 -0.15 -10.59
CA ALA A 43 -5.82 -0.02 -11.39
C ALA A 43 -6.16 1.44 -11.79
N LYS A 44 -5.20 2.37 -11.81
CA LYS A 44 -5.46 3.80 -12.14
C LYS A 44 -6.23 4.01 -13.45
N GLU A 45 -6.08 3.10 -14.42
CA GLU A 45 -6.73 3.16 -15.73
C GLU A 45 -8.25 3.09 -15.63
N THR A 46 -8.79 2.51 -14.56
CA THR A 46 -10.24 2.46 -14.32
C THR A 46 -10.79 3.73 -13.67
N TRP A 47 -9.90 4.70 -13.38
CA TRP A 47 -10.21 5.95 -12.70
C TRP A 47 -9.57 7.17 -13.37
N VAL A 48 -9.09 7.09 -14.62
CA VAL A 48 -8.30 8.15 -15.28
C VAL A 48 -8.94 9.53 -15.13
N VAL A 49 -10.26 9.64 -15.33
CA VAL A 49 -10.99 10.91 -15.20
C VAL A 49 -10.97 11.47 -13.77
N ALA A 50 -10.94 10.60 -12.75
CA ALA A 50 -10.82 11.00 -11.34
C ALA A 50 -9.37 11.29 -10.96
N PHE A 51 -8.40 10.53 -11.49
CA PHE A 51 -6.97 10.77 -11.28
C PHE A 51 -6.51 12.07 -11.92
N ASP A 52 -6.87 12.36 -13.17
CA ASP A 52 -6.44 13.57 -13.89
C ASP A 52 -6.97 14.86 -13.23
N LYS A 53 -8.11 14.78 -12.53
CA LYS A 53 -8.63 15.89 -11.71
C LYS A 53 -7.79 16.16 -10.46
N VAL A 54 -7.00 15.17 -10.02
CA VAL A 54 -6.24 15.19 -8.75
C VAL A 54 -4.73 15.30 -9.00
N ALA A 55 -4.24 14.72 -10.10
CA ALA A 55 -2.86 14.76 -10.53
C ALA A 55 -2.73 15.73 -11.70
N SER A 56 -2.22 16.94 -11.45
CA SER A 56 -1.82 17.82 -12.55
C SER A 56 -0.71 17.15 -13.40
N PRO A 57 -0.75 17.28 -14.74
CA PRO A 57 0.07 16.50 -15.67
C PRO A 57 1.59 16.64 -15.50
N GLU A 58 2.08 17.75 -14.91
CA GLU A 58 3.51 17.97 -14.67
C GLU A 58 4.04 17.37 -13.35
N ALA A 59 3.16 16.89 -12.47
CA ALA A 59 3.51 16.61 -11.08
C ALA A 59 3.49 15.12 -10.71
N GLY A 60 3.03 14.21 -11.57
CA GLY A 60 2.73 12.81 -11.21
C GLY A 60 3.86 12.02 -10.53
N LYS A 61 5.14 12.33 -10.75
CA LYS A 61 6.26 11.66 -10.05
C LYS A 61 6.75 12.37 -8.78
N LYS A 62 6.57 13.69 -8.67
CA LYS A 62 6.99 14.49 -7.50
C LYS A 62 5.86 14.79 -6.51
N LEU A 63 4.62 14.71 -6.97
CA LEU A 63 3.42 14.93 -6.16
C LEU A 63 3.23 13.80 -5.16
N LEU A 64 3.61 12.57 -5.52
CA LEU A 64 3.40 11.39 -4.68
C LEU A 64 4.47 11.19 -3.59
N THR A 65 5.59 11.91 -3.66
CA THR A 65 6.67 11.88 -2.66
C THR A 65 6.57 13.11 -1.75
N GLY A 66 5.75 13.04 -0.69
CA GLY A 66 5.68 14.09 0.34
C GLY A 66 4.25 14.54 0.71
N ALA A 67 4.14 15.67 1.41
CA ALA A 67 2.86 16.17 1.97
C ALA A 67 1.79 16.47 0.89
N ALA A 68 2.20 16.89 -0.31
CA ALA A 68 1.28 17.10 -1.43
C ALA A 68 0.62 15.79 -1.91
N GLY A 69 1.30 14.66 -1.76
CA GLY A 69 0.81 13.34 -2.15
C GLY A 69 -0.26 12.81 -1.20
N ALA A 70 -0.12 13.13 0.09
CA ALA A 70 -1.13 12.82 1.09
C ALA A 70 -2.46 13.55 0.83
N ALA A 71 -2.39 14.83 0.44
CA ALA A 71 -3.58 15.62 0.09
C ALA A 71 -4.24 15.12 -1.20
N ALA A 72 -3.44 14.84 -2.24
CA ALA A 72 -3.93 14.24 -3.47
C ALA A 72 -4.61 12.89 -3.21
N LEU A 73 -3.99 12.02 -2.40
CA LEU A 73 -4.60 10.74 -2.02
C LEU A 73 -5.90 10.93 -1.23
N ALA A 74 -5.96 11.89 -0.30
CA ALA A 74 -7.19 12.17 0.45
C ALA A 74 -8.34 12.59 -0.49
N LEU A 75 -8.06 13.45 -1.47
CA LEU A 75 -9.03 13.84 -2.49
C LEU A 75 -9.46 12.67 -3.36
N LEU A 76 -8.50 11.84 -3.80
CA LEU A 76 -8.78 10.64 -4.58
C LEU A 76 -9.69 9.69 -3.81
N LEU A 77 -9.34 9.36 -2.56
CA LEU A 77 -10.15 8.50 -1.70
C LEU A 77 -11.54 9.10 -1.50
N ARG A 78 -11.65 10.43 -1.32
CA ARG A 78 -12.95 11.11 -1.19
C ARG A 78 -13.80 10.98 -2.47
N VAL A 79 -13.20 11.10 -3.64
CA VAL A 79 -13.87 10.93 -4.94
C VAL A 79 -14.29 9.48 -5.15
N VAL A 80 -13.44 8.52 -4.80
CA VAL A 80 -13.75 7.08 -4.85
C VAL A 80 -14.95 6.75 -3.94
N VAL A 81 -15.06 7.40 -2.79
CA VAL A 81 -16.16 7.20 -1.83
C VAL A 81 -17.51 7.65 -2.35
N GLY A 82 -17.55 8.81 -3.00
CA GLY A 82 -18.77 9.38 -3.56
C GLY A 82 -19.00 9.01 -5.03
N GLY A 83 -18.13 8.20 -5.62
CA GLY A 83 -17.99 8.03 -7.06
C GLY A 83 -18.44 6.67 -7.61
N PRO A 84 -18.03 6.34 -8.85
CA PRO A 84 -18.53 5.18 -9.61
C PRO A 84 -18.24 3.79 -9.00
N ILE A 85 -17.42 3.66 -7.95
CA ILE A 85 -17.24 2.38 -7.22
C ILE A 85 -18.27 2.22 -6.09
N GLY A 86 -18.81 3.32 -5.57
CA GLY A 86 -19.71 3.31 -4.42
C GLY A 86 -19.10 2.74 -3.13
N ILE A 87 -17.77 2.75 -2.96
CA ILE A 87 -17.13 2.24 -1.73
C ILE A 87 -17.35 3.22 -0.58
N LEU A 88 -18.04 2.79 0.48
CA LEU A 88 -18.23 3.62 1.67
C LEU A 88 -16.96 3.61 2.55
N LEU A 89 -16.05 4.56 2.33
CA LEU A 89 -15.00 4.89 3.30
C LEU A 89 -15.54 5.94 4.27
N THR A 90 -15.39 5.68 5.57
CA THR A 90 -15.63 6.71 6.58
C THR A 90 -14.49 7.74 6.58
N GLY A 91 -14.72 8.94 7.12
CA GLY A 91 -13.66 9.95 7.26
C GLY A 91 -12.42 9.43 8.00
N ALA A 92 -12.64 8.61 9.04
CA ALA A 92 -11.56 7.96 9.79
C ALA A 92 -10.79 6.94 8.93
N SER A 93 -11.47 6.19 8.07
CA SER A 93 -10.85 5.26 7.11
C SER A 93 -9.93 6.00 6.14
N VAL A 94 -10.35 7.14 5.61
CA VAL A 94 -9.55 7.97 4.68
C VAL A 94 -8.28 8.47 5.38
N ALA A 95 -8.40 9.06 6.56
CA ALA A 95 -7.23 9.53 7.33
C ALA A 95 -6.24 8.40 7.62
N SER A 96 -6.74 7.21 7.99
CA SER A 96 -5.90 6.03 8.23
C SER A 96 -5.17 5.56 6.97
N LEU A 97 -5.83 5.55 5.82
CA LEU A 97 -5.20 5.17 4.55
C LEU A 97 -4.10 6.16 4.14
N VAL A 98 -4.35 7.46 4.32
CA VAL A 98 -3.34 8.50 4.07
C VAL A 98 -2.12 8.32 4.98
N ALA A 99 -2.32 8.08 6.27
CA ALA A 99 -1.22 7.83 7.20
C ALA A 99 -0.40 6.59 6.82
N ILE A 100 -1.07 5.51 6.41
CA ILE A 100 -0.42 4.28 5.96
C ILE A 100 0.34 4.50 4.65
N TYR A 101 -0.22 5.27 3.73
CA TYR A 101 0.46 5.66 2.50
C TYR A 101 1.77 6.37 2.78
N VAL A 102 1.75 7.39 3.62
CA VAL A 102 2.96 8.16 3.99
C VAL A 102 4.00 7.24 4.65
N LYS A 103 3.57 6.37 5.56
CA LYS A 103 4.48 5.46 6.29
C LYS A 103 5.07 4.34 5.41
N ASN A 104 4.34 3.88 4.40
CA ASN A 104 4.69 2.67 3.62
C ASN A 104 4.90 2.97 2.14
N HIS A 105 5.24 4.21 1.79
CA HIS A 105 5.27 4.68 0.41
C HIS A 105 6.07 3.77 -0.53
N GLY A 106 7.33 3.46 -0.21
CA GLY A 106 8.19 2.61 -1.04
C GLY A 106 7.59 1.22 -1.24
N ARG A 107 7.19 0.56 -0.15
CA ARG A 107 6.55 -0.77 -0.18
C ARG A 107 5.25 -0.79 -0.99
N ILE A 108 4.43 0.27 -0.92
CA ILE A 108 3.22 0.39 -1.73
C ILE A 108 3.60 0.42 -3.21
N TRP A 109 4.58 1.23 -3.60
CA TRP A 109 4.98 1.34 -5.02
C TRP A 109 5.64 0.07 -5.57
N LEU A 110 6.41 -0.66 -4.77
CA LEU A 110 6.91 -2.00 -5.15
C LEU A 110 5.75 -2.96 -5.44
N LYS A 111 4.71 -2.95 -4.59
CA LYS A 111 3.49 -3.73 -4.84
C LYS A 111 2.71 -3.21 -6.05
N VAL A 112 2.63 -1.90 -6.28
CA VAL A 112 1.96 -1.32 -7.46
C VAL A 112 2.55 -1.85 -8.75
N GLU A 113 3.89 -1.87 -8.88
CA GLU A 113 4.53 -2.37 -10.11
C GLU A 113 4.27 -3.85 -10.33
N HIS A 114 4.35 -4.68 -9.28
CA HIS A 114 3.98 -6.09 -9.36
C HIS A 114 2.50 -6.27 -9.74
N TYR A 115 1.61 -5.51 -9.09
CA TYR A 115 0.16 -5.62 -9.29
C TYR A 115 -0.25 -5.25 -10.71
N LYS A 116 0.42 -4.29 -11.36
CA LYS A 116 0.18 -3.98 -12.78
C LYS A 116 0.44 -5.19 -13.68
N LEU A 117 1.47 -5.98 -13.39
CA LEU A 117 1.77 -7.19 -14.15
C LEU A 117 0.66 -8.23 -13.94
N VAL A 118 0.31 -8.53 -12.69
CA VAL A 118 -0.76 -9.47 -12.34
C VAL A 118 -2.09 -9.06 -12.97
N ILE A 119 -2.48 -7.79 -12.83
CA ILE A 119 -3.69 -7.24 -13.46
C ILE A 119 -3.64 -7.46 -14.98
N GLY A 120 -2.52 -7.15 -15.63
CA GLY A 120 -2.32 -7.38 -17.07
C GLY A 120 -2.52 -8.83 -17.49
N GLU A 121 -2.01 -9.79 -16.73
CA GLU A 121 -2.23 -11.23 -16.98
C GLU A 121 -3.71 -11.62 -16.85
N TYR A 122 -4.38 -11.12 -15.81
CA TYR A 122 -5.80 -11.39 -15.56
C TYR A 122 -6.72 -10.74 -16.60
N ARG A 123 -6.26 -9.68 -17.28
CA ARG A 123 -6.96 -9.15 -18.45
C ARG A 123 -7.08 -10.17 -19.56
N GLY A 124 -5.98 -10.86 -19.88
CA GLY A 124 -6.00 -11.92 -20.90
C GLY A 124 -6.97 -13.05 -20.55
N ALA A 125 -6.99 -13.48 -19.30
CA ALA A 125 -7.93 -14.49 -18.83
C ALA A 125 -9.39 -14.01 -18.90
N TRP A 126 -9.67 -12.76 -18.53
CA TRP A 126 -11.00 -12.17 -18.62
C TRP A 126 -11.48 -12.04 -20.06
N ASP A 127 -10.62 -11.54 -20.96
CA ASP A 127 -10.92 -11.41 -22.40
C ASP A 127 -11.20 -12.78 -23.03
N GLN A 128 -10.49 -13.82 -22.60
CA GLN A 128 -10.75 -15.21 -23.04
C GLN A 128 -12.15 -15.69 -22.62
N ILE A 129 -12.55 -15.48 -21.36
CA ILE A 129 -13.91 -15.84 -20.88
C ILE A 129 -14.97 -15.08 -21.70
N ARG A 130 -14.73 -13.80 -21.97
CA ARG A 130 -15.65 -12.98 -22.78
C ARG A 130 -15.76 -13.49 -24.22
N SER A 131 -14.64 -13.82 -24.86
CA SER A 131 -14.63 -14.37 -26.22
C SER A 131 -15.34 -15.73 -26.26
N ASP A 132 -15.08 -16.64 -25.31
CA ASP A 132 -15.77 -17.93 -25.26
C ASP A 132 -17.28 -17.79 -25.00
N TRP A 133 -17.71 -16.77 -24.24
CA TRP A 133 -19.13 -16.46 -24.06
C TRP A 133 -19.76 -15.93 -25.35
N ALA A 134 -19.08 -15.05 -26.07
CA ALA A 134 -19.56 -14.50 -27.34
C ALA A 134 -19.57 -15.54 -28.48
N GLU A 135 -18.61 -16.45 -28.50
CA GLU A 135 -18.34 -17.33 -29.64
C GLU A 135 -18.79 -18.79 -29.45
N LYS A 136 -18.93 -19.30 -28.21
CA LYS A 136 -18.98 -20.76 -27.95
C LYS A 136 -20.03 -21.26 -26.94
N GLY A 137 -21.02 -20.45 -26.56
CA GLY A 137 -22.22 -20.96 -25.88
C GLY A 137 -22.09 -21.20 -24.38
N LEU A 138 -21.23 -20.42 -23.69
CA LEU A 138 -21.36 -20.29 -22.24
C LEU A 138 -22.71 -19.63 -21.92
N THR A 139 -23.40 -20.15 -20.91
CA THR A 139 -24.56 -19.44 -20.34
C THR A 139 -24.08 -18.28 -19.47
N ASP A 140 -24.96 -17.31 -19.23
CA ASP A 140 -24.64 -16.17 -18.35
C ASP A 140 -24.17 -16.65 -16.96
N SER A 141 -24.82 -17.67 -16.39
CA SER A 141 -24.42 -18.23 -15.11
C SER A 141 -23.03 -18.87 -15.12
N GLN A 142 -22.62 -19.49 -16.24
CA GLN A 142 -21.28 -20.05 -16.36
C GLN A 142 -20.23 -18.95 -16.46
N ARG A 143 -20.47 -17.92 -17.29
CA ARG A 143 -19.62 -16.74 -17.38
C ARG A 143 -19.45 -16.09 -16.00
N ASP A 144 -20.54 -15.89 -15.27
CA ASP A 144 -20.52 -15.21 -13.98
C ASP A 144 -19.69 -15.99 -12.97
N LEU A 145 -19.89 -17.31 -12.85
CA LEU A 145 -19.07 -18.17 -11.99
C LEU A 145 -17.58 -18.15 -12.36
N MET A 146 -17.26 -18.10 -13.65
CA MET A 146 -15.87 -18.04 -14.11
C MET A 146 -15.23 -16.69 -13.76
N VAL A 147 -15.96 -15.59 -13.96
CA VAL A 147 -15.48 -14.24 -13.62
C VAL A 147 -15.36 -14.07 -12.11
N ASP A 148 -16.29 -14.60 -11.32
CA ASP A 148 -16.22 -14.60 -9.85
C ASP A 148 -15.02 -15.40 -9.34
N GLY A 149 -14.77 -16.59 -9.91
CA GLY A 149 -13.60 -17.40 -9.61
C GLY A 149 -12.30 -16.68 -9.99
N LEU A 150 -12.28 -16.00 -11.13
CA LEU A 150 -11.14 -15.20 -11.59
C LEU A 150 -10.88 -14.02 -10.64
N LEU A 151 -11.94 -13.33 -10.19
CA LEU A 151 -11.83 -12.24 -9.22
C LEU A 151 -11.27 -12.75 -7.88
N ALA A 152 -11.80 -13.86 -7.36
CA ALA A 152 -11.31 -14.44 -6.11
C ALA A 152 -9.82 -14.82 -6.19
N ARG A 153 -9.41 -15.43 -7.32
CA ARG A 153 -8.03 -15.81 -7.56
C ARG A 153 -7.10 -14.59 -7.65
N LEU A 154 -7.52 -13.54 -8.36
CA LEU A 154 -6.79 -12.27 -8.43
C LEU A 154 -6.51 -11.74 -7.02
N LEU A 155 -7.53 -11.63 -6.18
CA LEU A 155 -7.36 -11.05 -4.84
C LEU A 155 -6.43 -11.89 -3.95
N ILE A 156 -6.48 -13.23 -4.07
CA ILE A 156 -5.57 -14.12 -3.35
C ILE A 156 -4.13 -13.91 -3.82
N GLU A 157 -3.91 -13.80 -5.12
CA GLU A 157 -2.58 -13.65 -5.72
C GLU A 157 -1.95 -12.30 -5.36
N LEU A 158 -2.73 -11.23 -5.41
CA LEU A 158 -2.30 -9.91 -4.93
C LEU A 158 -1.89 -9.96 -3.46
N ASP A 159 -2.67 -10.62 -2.60
CA ASP A 159 -2.37 -10.75 -1.18
C ASP A 159 -1.15 -11.64 -0.88
N ALA A 160 -0.82 -12.59 -1.76
CA ALA A 160 0.32 -13.48 -1.58
C ALA A 160 1.67 -12.81 -1.84
N TYR A 161 1.69 -11.72 -2.61
CA TYR A 161 2.92 -11.02 -2.92
C TYR A 161 3.37 -10.13 -1.75
N GLU A 162 4.46 -10.52 -1.10
CA GLU A 162 5.21 -9.65 -0.20
C GLU A 162 6.56 -9.33 -0.85
N PRO A 163 6.85 -8.05 -1.16
CA PRO A 163 8.17 -7.68 -1.66
C PRO A 163 9.20 -8.01 -0.58
N ASN A 164 10.35 -8.57 -0.98
CA ASN A 164 11.46 -8.75 -0.06
C ASN A 164 11.84 -7.38 0.51
N ASP A 165 11.87 -7.29 1.83
CA ASP A 165 12.32 -6.10 2.55
C ASP A 165 13.86 -6.10 2.50
N ASP A 166 14.41 -5.92 1.31
CA ASP A 166 15.81 -5.58 1.10
C ASP A 166 15.94 -4.12 1.55
N GLY A 167 15.81 -3.91 2.87
CA GLY A 167 15.42 -2.65 3.48
C GLY A 167 16.00 -1.43 2.78
N ASP A 168 15.13 -0.67 2.11
CA ASP A 168 15.43 0.71 1.77
C ASP A 168 15.59 1.45 3.09
N ASP A 169 16.86 1.62 3.46
CA ASP A 169 17.41 2.52 4.46
C ASP A 169 16.34 3.40 5.15
N GLU A 170 15.83 2.91 6.29
CA GLU A 170 15.94 3.80 7.43
C GLU A 170 17.44 4.16 7.49
N VAL A 171 17.78 5.33 6.94
CA VAL A 171 18.86 6.11 7.53
C VAL A 171 18.38 6.38 8.95
N GLN A 172 18.55 5.38 9.82
CA GLN A 172 18.74 5.62 11.22
C GLN A 172 19.95 6.55 11.21
N GLU A 173 19.72 7.83 11.53
CA GLU A 173 20.71 8.71 12.14
C GLU A 173 21.17 8.16 13.52
N LYS A 174 21.39 6.84 13.60
CA LYS A 174 22.26 6.15 14.54
C LYS A 174 23.48 5.59 13.80
N GLY A 175 23.77 6.13 12.61
CA GLY A 175 25.01 5.88 11.88
C GLY A 175 26.23 6.17 12.74
N PHE A 176 27.32 5.47 12.41
CA PHE A 176 28.65 5.44 13.01
C PHE A 176 29.03 6.59 13.97
N ALA A 177 28.70 7.85 13.64
CA ALA A 177 28.81 9.02 14.51
C ALA A 177 28.25 8.82 15.94
N ALA A 178 27.04 8.28 16.08
CA ALA A 178 26.42 8.03 17.40
C ALA A 178 27.15 6.93 18.18
N HIS A 179 27.62 5.88 17.49
CA HIS A 179 28.41 4.82 18.09
C HIS A 179 29.81 5.30 18.50
N THR A 180 30.47 6.12 17.68
CA THR A 180 31.76 6.74 18.00
C THR A 180 31.64 7.77 19.12
N ALA A 181 30.55 8.53 19.19
CA ALA A 181 30.29 9.47 20.27
C ALA A 181 30.05 8.74 21.60
N LYS A 182 29.29 7.64 21.57
CA LYS A 182 29.07 6.80 22.75
C LYS A 182 30.35 6.13 23.22
N LYS A 183 31.16 5.59 22.30
CA LYS A 183 32.46 4.97 22.61
C LYS A 183 33.45 5.97 23.19
N ARG A 184 33.51 7.19 22.65
CA ARG A 184 34.39 8.26 23.16
C ARG A 184 33.96 8.75 24.55
N ALA A 185 32.65 8.88 24.79
CA ALA A 185 32.12 9.22 26.10
C ALA A 185 32.36 8.13 27.17
N GLU A 186 32.46 6.87 26.75
CA GLU A 186 32.76 5.73 27.62
C GLU A 186 34.27 5.64 27.93
N GLU A 187 35.13 5.92 26.95
CA GLU A 187 36.58 6.07 27.12
C GLU A 187 36.93 7.25 28.04
N ASP A 188 36.27 8.40 27.89
CA ASP A 188 36.47 9.57 28.75
C ASP A 188 36.00 9.32 30.20
N ARG A 189 34.94 8.52 30.39
CA ARG A 189 34.48 8.08 31.73
C ARG A 189 35.45 7.12 32.40
N GLN A 190 36.02 6.17 31.64
CA GLN A 190 37.03 5.25 32.18
C GLN A 190 38.32 6.00 32.56
N ALA A 191 38.78 6.93 31.73
CA ALA A 191 39.95 7.76 32.05
C ALA A 191 39.73 8.67 33.27
N ALA A 192 38.50 9.13 33.50
CA ALA A 192 38.14 9.90 34.69
C ALA A 192 38.09 9.03 35.96
N MET A 193 37.70 7.76 35.85
CA MET A 193 37.74 6.80 36.97
C MET A 193 39.17 6.35 37.30
N GLU A 194 40.06 6.23 36.31
CA GLU A 194 41.47 5.86 36.51
C GLU A 194 42.28 7.01 37.14
N LYS A 195 41.88 8.27 36.92
CA LYS A 195 42.49 9.46 37.55
C LYS A 195 41.93 9.82 38.92
N ALA A 196 40.94 9.09 39.43
CA ALA A 196 40.47 9.30 40.79
C ALA A 196 41.60 8.91 41.76
N PRO A 197 42.12 9.83 42.59
CA PRO A 197 43.17 9.49 43.55
C PRO A 197 42.63 8.44 44.51
N ASN A 198 43.34 7.32 44.58
CA ASN A 198 43.10 6.25 45.53
C ASN A 198 43.37 6.79 46.95
N GLY A 199 42.36 7.42 47.54
CA GLY A 199 42.41 7.99 48.88
C GLY A 199 42.19 6.92 49.94
N LYS A 200 43.26 6.21 50.29
CA LYS A 200 43.45 5.36 51.47
C LYS A 200 44.97 5.15 51.56
N ASP A 201 45.71 5.44 52.63
CA ASP A 201 45.43 5.21 54.05
C ASP A 201 46.26 6.17 54.91
N GLY A 202 45.65 6.76 55.95
CA GLY A 202 46.33 7.55 56.97
C GLY A 202 45.92 7.07 58.35
N ASN A 203 46.53 5.98 58.78
CA ASN A 203 46.40 5.36 60.09
C ASN A 203 46.80 6.36 61.21
N ALA A 204 45.83 6.85 61.99
CA ALA A 204 46.09 7.60 63.21
C ALA A 204 46.36 6.60 64.33
N LYS A 205 47.64 6.48 64.71
CA LYS A 205 48.09 5.78 65.93
C LYS A 205 47.96 6.72 67.12
N GLU A 206 47.42 6.16 68.20
CA GLU A 206 47.44 6.67 69.57
C GLU A 206 48.85 7.10 70.01
N ASP A 207 48.92 8.19 70.77
CA ASP A 207 49.69 8.35 72.02
C ASP A 207 49.05 9.47 72.87
#